data_AF-A0A941PF94-F1
#
_entry.id   AF-A0A941PF94-F1
#
_cell.length_a   1.000
_cell.length_b   1.000
_cell.length_c   1.000
_cell.angle_alpha   90.00
_cell.angle_beta   90.00
_cell.angle_gamma   90.00
#
_symmetry.space_group_name_H-M   'P 1'
#
loop_
_entity.id
_entity.type
_entity.pdbx_description
1 polymer ?
#
loop_
_entity_poly.entity_id
_entity_poly.type
_entity_poly.pdbx_seq_one_letter_code
_entity_poly.pdbx_strand_id
1 'polypeptide(L)'
;MAVETALKAKTNLSDALNELIKMKRLRDNKHFSPAGLAKAIDVDRSLIKRLLSGEVQNPRIDTLIKIVNFFVEDGFNLRVDDILNFPNRLIDVSAQPLHPETNIPLPLYQMRPFSAEKIGDILIPLPNSSPGLIIIIGNQDIEPIFKAGSLF
;
A
#
# COMPACT_ATOMS: atom_id res chain seq x y z
N MET A 1 24.02 8.01 15.24
CA MET A 1 23.56 9.41 15.08
C MET A 1 23.82 9.98 13.68
N ALA A 2 25.02 9.86 13.08
CA ALA A 2 25.29 10.49 11.78
C ALA A 2 24.54 9.91 10.56
N VAL A 3 24.15 8.62 10.60
CA VAL A 3 23.45 7.94 9.49
C VAL A 3 22.00 8.42 9.38
N GLU A 4 21.35 8.64 10.51
CA GLU A 4 19.93 9.02 10.61
C GLU A 4 19.65 10.42 10.03
N THR A 5 20.58 11.36 10.23
CA THR A 5 20.45 12.73 9.73
C THR A 5 20.69 12.82 8.22
N ALA A 6 21.48 11.91 7.65
CA ALA A 6 21.83 11.92 6.23
C ALA A 6 20.74 11.30 5.33
N LEU A 7 19.97 10.33 5.83
CA LEU A 7 18.84 9.76 5.08
C LEU A 7 17.60 10.67 5.11
N LYS A 8 17.31 11.33 6.24
CA LYS A 8 16.11 12.18 6.43
C LYS A 8 15.98 13.38 5.47
N ALA A 9 17.04 13.75 4.76
CA ALA A 9 17.05 14.91 3.86
C ALA A 9 16.94 14.55 2.36
N LYS A 10 16.85 13.26 2.00
CA LYS A 10 17.00 12.82 0.60
C LYS A 10 15.66 12.50 -0.04
N THR A 11 15.49 12.91 -1.29
CA THR A 11 14.20 12.93 -1.99
C THR A 11 13.80 11.61 -2.63
N ASN A 12 14.74 10.69 -2.90
CA ASN A 12 14.46 9.47 -3.67
C ASN A 12 15.13 8.20 -3.11
N LEU A 13 14.47 7.05 -3.26
CA LEU A 13 14.95 5.71 -2.91
C LEU A 13 16.37 5.41 -3.43
N SER A 14 16.65 5.79 -4.68
CA SER A 14 17.95 5.60 -5.32
C SER A 14 19.07 6.30 -4.55
N ASP A 15 18.82 7.49 -4.02
CA ASP A 15 19.82 8.29 -3.31
C ASP A 15 20.11 7.71 -1.93
N ALA A 16 19.08 7.19 -1.25
CA ALA A 16 19.23 6.48 0.01
C ALA A 16 20.09 5.21 -0.16
N LEU A 17 19.81 4.41 -1.19
CA LEU A 17 20.57 3.19 -1.48
C LEU A 17 22.03 3.47 -1.88
N ASN A 18 22.27 4.50 -2.70
CA ASN A 18 23.62 4.90 -3.08
C ASN A 18 24.45 5.35 -1.86
N GLU A 19 23.83 6.07 -0.91
CA GLU A 19 24.51 6.41 0.34
C GLU A 19 24.80 5.21 1.21
N LEU A 20 23.85 4.28 1.38
CA LEU A 20 24.09 3.07 2.19
C LEU A 20 25.30 2.28 1.66
N ILE A 21 25.40 2.13 0.33
CA ILE A 21 26.55 1.51 -0.33
C ILE A 21 27.83 2.31 -0.04
N LYS A 22 27.78 3.64 -0.14
CA LYS A 22 28.93 4.52 0.14
C LYS A 22 29.37 4.45 1.60
N MET A 23 28.44 4.47 2.55
CA MET A 23 28.71 4.37 3.98
C MET A 23 29.34 3.02 4.33
N LYS A 24 28.84 1.92 3.77
CA LYS A 24 29.45 0.60 3.94
C LYS A 24 30.89 0.54 3.41
N ARG A 25 31.14 1.12 2.24
CA ARG A 25 32.51 1.23 1.69
C ARG A 25 33.45 1.96 2.63
N LEU A 26 33.00 3.10 3.16
CA LEU A 26 33.80 3.94 4.06
C LEU A 26 34.09 3.22 5.37
N ARG A 27 33.09 2.55 5.96
CA ARG A 27 33.24 1.84 7.23
C ARG A 27 34.16 0.64 7.12
N ASP A 28 34.00 -0.17 6.08
CA ASP A 28 34.75 -1.42 5.93
C ASP A 28 36.12 -1.20 5.27
N ASN A 29 36.40 0.03 4.80
CA ASN A 29 37.56 0.39 3.96
C ASN A 29 37.80 -0.59 2.79
N LYS A 30 36.69 -1.11 2.23
CA LYS A 30 36.68 -2.13 1.18
C LYS A 30 35.70 -1.74 0.09
N HIS A 31 36.01 -2.16 -1.14
CA HIS A 31 35.12 -1.92 -2.27
C HIS A 31 33.86 -2.79 -2.15
N PHE A 32 32.70 -2.16 -1.93
CA PHE A 32 31.40 -2.81 -1.92
C PHE A 32 30.61 -2.42 -3.17
N SER A 33 30.38 -3.36 -4.10
CA SER A 33 29.70 -3.08 -5.37
C SER A 33 28.19 -3.34 -5.30
N PRO A 34 27.38 -2.70 -6.15
CA PRO A 34 25.97 -3.06 -6.31
C PRO A 34 25.73 -4.55 -6.63
N ALA A 35 26.65 -5.15 -7.41
CA ALA A 35 26.61 -6.58 -7.69
C ALA A 35 26.91 -7.43 -6.44
N GLY A 36 27.73 -6.92 -5.52
CA GLY A 36 27.97 -7.52 -4.21
C GLY A 36 26.73 -7.49 -3.33
N LEU A 37 26.00 -6.36 -3.31
CA LEU A 37 24.71 -6.26 -2.63
C LEU A 37 23.71 -7.28 -3.20
N ALA A 38 23.52 -7.30 -4.52
CA ALA A 38 22.62 -8.23 -5.20
C ALA A 38 22.89 -9.70 -4.83
N LYS A 39 24.18 -10.09 -4.79
CA LYS A 39 24.60 -11.43 -4.39
C LYS A 39 24.31 -11.70 -2.90
N ALA A 40 24.51 -10.72 -2.04
CA ALA A 40 24.32 -10.89 -0.60
C ALA A 40 22.85 -11.07 -0.21
N ILE A 41 21.93 -10.41 -0.92
CA ILE A 41 20.48 -10.48 -0.64
C ILE A 41 19.73 -11.51 -1.49
N ASP A 42 20.46 -12.23 -2.35
CA ASP A 42 19.90 -13.18 -3.33
C ASP A 42 18.79 -12.55 -4.19
N VAL A 43 19.16 -11.51 -4.94
CA VAL A 43 18.28 -10.76 -5.85
C VAL A 43 19.00 -10.49 -7.17
N ASP A 44 18.24 -10.39 -8.26
CA ASP A 44 18.78 -10.09 -9.59
C ASP A 44 19.60 -8.80 -9.62
N ARG A 45 20.79 -8.90 -10.24
CA ARG A 45 21.70 -7.75 -10.42
C ARG A 45 21.07 -6.62 -11.22
N SER A 46 20.24 -6.97 -12.21
CA SER A 46 19.52 -5.99 -13.03
C SER A 46 18.57 -5.16 -12.18
N LEU A 47 17.86 -5.79 -11.24
CA LEU A 47 16.95 -5.11 -10.32
C LEU A 47 17.71 -4.10 -9.46
N ILE A 48 18.81 -4.50 -8.83
CA ILE A 48 19.60 -3.57 -7.99
C ILE A 48 20.16 -2.41 -8.82
N LYS A 49 20.62 -2.67 -10.04
CA LYS A 49 21.09 -1.60 -10.94
C LYS A 49 19.98 -0.59 -11.26
N ARG A 50 18.75 -1.08 -11.52
CA ARG A 50 17.58 -0.25 -11.83
C ARG A 50 17.05 0.54 -10.62
N LEU A 51 17.21 -0.01 -9.41
CA LEU A 51 16.90 0.71 -8.17
C LEU A 51 17.89 1.85 -7.93
N LEU A 52 19.18 1.61 -8.16
CA LEU A 52 20.22 2.62 -7.98
C LEU A 52 20.18 3.71 -9.05
N SER A 53 19.68 3.42 -10.25
CA SER A 53 19.47 4.42 -11.30
C SER A 53 18.17 5.21 -11.14
N GLY A 54 17.28 4.81 -10.23
CA GLY A 54 15.98 5.44 -10.04
C GLY A 54 14.92 5.08 -11.10
N GLU A 55 15.21 4.12 -11.99
CA GLU A 55 14.23 3.60 -12.96
C GLU A 55 13.05 2.89 -12.28
N VAL A 56 13.29 2.32 -11.09
CA VAL A 56 12.27 1.65 -10.28
C VAL A 56 12.06 2.46 -9.01
N GLN A 57 10.95 3.17 -8.94
CA GLN A 57 10.57 3.98 -7.78
C GLN A 57 9.84 3.17 -6.70
N ASN A 58 9.12 2.13 -7.11
CA ASN A 58 8.29 1.30 -6.24
C ASN A 58 8.72 -0.18 -6.31
N PRO A 59 9.84 -0.57 -5.69
CA PRO A 59 10.19 -1.99 -5.57
C PRO A 59 9.17 -2.75 -4.73
N ARG A 60 9.17 -4.09 -4.89
CA ARG A 60 8.45 -4.98 -3.99
C ARG A 60 8.96 -4.81 -2.55
N ILE A 61 8.03 -4.85 -1.60
CA ILE A 61 8.35 -4.71 -0.17
C ILE A 61 9.35 -5.76 0.31
N ASP A 62 9.24 -7.01 -0.18
CA ASP A 62 10.16 -8.09 0.15
C ASP A 62 11.61 -7.75 -0.19
N THR A 63 11.83 -7.10 -1.34
CA THR A 63 13.16 -6.68 -1.77
C THR A 63 13.72 -5.61 -0.86
N LEU A 64 12.89 -4.65 -0.43
CA LEU A 64 13.29 -3.61 0.52
C LEU A 64 13.65 -4.20 1.87
N ILE A 65 12.84 -5.13 2.39
CA ILE A 65 13.09 -5.82 3.65
C ILE A 65 14.43 -6.56 3.57
N LYS A 66 14.71 -7.29 2.48
CA LYS A 66 16.00 -7.96 2.29
C LYS A 66 17.18 -7.00 2.32
N ILE A 67 17.06 -5.84 1.65
CA ILE A 67 18.10 -4.81 1.65
C ILE A 67 18.32 -4.27 3.07
N VAL A 68 17.24 -3.92 3.77
CA VAL A 68 17.31 -3.40 5.16
C VAL A 68 17.94 -4.44 6.07
N ASN A 69 17.47 -5.67 6.06
CA ASN A 69 17.98 -6.75 6.90
C ASN A 69 19.47 -6.96 6.69
N PHE A 70 19.95 -6.94 5.45
CA PHE A 70 21.38 -7.02 5.16
C PHE A 70 22.18 -5.91 5.85
N PHE A 71 21.74 -4.66 5.76
CA PHE A 71 22.43 -3.55 6.44
C PHE A 71 22.29 -3.60 7.96
N VAL A 72 21.15 -4.07 8.48
CA VAL A 72 20.92 -4.23 9.92
C VAL A 72 21.81 -5.32 10.52
N GLU A 73 21.89 -6.48 9.89
CA GLU A 73 22.80 -7.57 10.27
C GLU A 73 24.26 -7.13 10.21
N ASP A 74 24.57 -6.26 9.26
CA ASP A 74 25.88 -5.64 9.10
C ASP A 74 26.15 -4.53 10.14
N GLY A 75 25.19 -4.19 11.00
CA GLY A 75 25.35 -3.28 12.13
C GLY A 75 24.86 -1.84 11.90
N PHE A 76 24.12 -1.58 10.82
CA PHE A 76 23.45 -0.30 10.62
C PHE A 76 22.11 -0.26 11.37
N ASN A 77 21.81 0.85 12.04
CA ASN A 77 20.47 1.07 12.59
C ASN A 77 19.57 1.66 11.51
N LEU A 78 18.84 0.81 10.79
CA LEU A 78 18.02 1.16 9.64
C LEU A 78 16.67 0.44 9.70
N ARG A 79 15.60 1.11 9.30
CA ARG A 79 14.27 0.56 9.10
C ARG A 79 13.84 0.71 7.65
N VAL A 80 12.83 -0.06 7.26
CA VAL A 80 12.24 0.05 5.90
C VAL A 80 11.71 1.47 5.65
N ASP A 81 11.15 2.10 6.68
CA ASP A 81 10.61 3.46 6.63
C ASP A 81 11.69 4.50 6.30
N ASP A 82 12.92 4.29 6.77
CA ASP A 82 14.05 5.19 6.52
C ASP A 82 14.44 5.19 5.03
N ILE A 83 14.25 4.07 4.34
CA ILE A 83 14.52 3.92 2.91
C ILE A 83 13.35 4.44 2.06
N LEU A 84 12.11 4.17 2.49
CA LEU A 84 10.90 4.53 1.76
C LEU A 84 10.56 6.02 1.85
N ASN A 85 11.34 6.78 2.63
CA ASN A 85 11.14 8.21 2.81
C ASN A 85 9.68 8.52 3.15
N PHE A 86 9.04 7.63 3.91
CA PHE A 86 7.78 8.00 4.53
C PHE A 86 8.16 9.16 5.44
N PRO A 87 7.65 10.39 5.20
CA PRO A 87 7.65 11.34 6.29
C PRO A 87 7.03 10.57 7.47
N ASN A 88 7.54 10.79 8.69
CA ASN A 88 6.88 10.37 9.93
C ASN A 88 5.50 11.05 10.08
N ARG A 89 4.68 11.08 9.02
CA ARG A 89 3.24 11.05 9.10
C ARG A 89 2.93 9.73 9.76
N LEU A 90 2.92 9.76 11.09
CA LEU A 90 1.91 9.05 11.85
C LEU A 90 0.63 9.20 11.03
N ILE A 91 0.21 8.12 10.37
CA ILE A 91 -1.14 8.07 9.83
C ILE A 91 -1.98 8.12 11.09
N ASP A 92 -2.43 9.33 11.43
CA ASP A 92 -3.34 9.52 12.53
C ASP A 92 -4.65 8.87 12.07
N VAL A 93 -4.82 7.60 12.41
CA VAL A 93 -6.02 6.81 12.09
C VAL A 93 -7.25 7.51 12.67
N SER A 94 -7.08 8.27 13.75
CA SER A 94 -8.10 9.13 14.36
C SER A 94 -8.52 10.31 13.48
N ALA A 95 -7.66 10.78 12.56
CA ALA A 95 -7.93 11.88 11.64
C ALA A 95 -8.49 11.42 10.29
N GLN A 96 -8.60 10.11 10.07
CA GLN A 96 -9.34 9.61 8.91
C GLN A 96 -10.83 9.87 9.13
N PRO A 97 -11.51 10.59 8.22
CA PRO A 97 -12.95 10.75 8.33
C PRO A 97 -13.59 9.37 8.18
N LEU A 98 -14.00 8.77 9.30
CA LEU A 98 -15.10 7.82 9.31
C LEU A 98 -16.23 8.56 8.60
N HIS A 99 -16.58 8.12 7.39
CA HIS A 99 -17.80 8.59 6.78
C HIS A 99 -18.89 7.81 7.52
N PRO A 100 -19.64 8.42 8.45
CA PRO A 100 -20.73 7.72 9.09
C PRO A 100 -21.66 7.26 7.97
N GLU A 101 -21.81 5.95 7.84
CA GLU A 101 -22.78 5.34 6.95
C GLU A 101 -24.13 5.39 7.66
N THR A 102 -25.14 5.90 6.97
CA THR A 102 -26.51 5.79 7.43
C THR A 102 -27.19 4.70 6.63
N ASN A 103 -27.86 3.78 7.34
CA ASN A 103 -28.70 2.78 6.71
C ASN A 103 -29.96 3.44 6.17
N ILE A 104 -30.10 3.50 4.85
CA ILE A 104 -31.30 4.00 4.19
C ILE A 104 -32.14 2.79 3.75
N PRO A 105 -33.44 2.73 4.15
CA PRO A 105 -34.34 1.69 3.66
C PRO A 105 -34.73 1.96 2.21
N LEU A 106 -34.42 1.02 1.33
CA LEU A 106 -34.84 1.00 -0.06
C LEU A 106 -36.01 0.01 -0.23
N PRO A 107 -37.21 0.46 -0.65
CA PRO A 107 -38.35 -0.42 -0.83
C PRO A 107 -38.16 -1.34 -2.03
N LEU A 108 -38.39 -2.63 -1.82
CA LEU A 108 -38.44 -3.64 -2.86
C LEU A 108 -39.87 -3.80 -3.37
N TYR A 109 -40.00 -3.88 -4.68
CA TYR A 109 -41.27 -4.15 -5.34
C TYR A 109 -41.20 -5.44 -6.13
N GLN A 110 -42.29 -6.20 -6.11
CA GLN A 110 -42.44 -7.33 -7.02
C GLN A 110 -42.68 -6.83 -8.44
N MET A 111 -41.88 -7.31 -9.39
CA MET A 111 -42.15 -7.06 -10.80
C MET A 111 -43.21 -8.04 -11.30
N ARG A 112 -44.49 -7.64 -11.26
CA ARG A 112 -45.58 -8.31 -11.97
C ARG A 112 -46.11 -7.39 -13.07
N PRO A 113 -46.54 -7.94 -14.22
CA PRO A 113 -47.31 -7.15 -15.17
C PRO A 113 -48.57 -6.71 -14.41
N PHE A 114 -48.79 -5.39 -14.30
CA PHE A 114 -49.99 -4.75 -13.70
C PHE A 114 -50.04 -4.56 -12.17
N SER A 115 -49.01 -4.92 -11.38
CA SER A 115 -48.97 -4.56 -9.95
C SER A 115 -47.52 -4.44 -9.44
N ALA A 116 -47.24 -3.33 -8.74
CA ALA A 116 -46.02 -3.13 -7.99
C ALA A 116 -46.34 -3.26 -6.49
N GLU A 117 -46.46 -4.50 -6.02
CA GLU A 117 -46.65 -4.77 -4.60
C GLU A 117 -45.32 -4.66 -3.86
N LYS A 118 -45.27 -3.87 -2.78
CA LYS A 118 -44.07 -3.76 -1.95
C LYS A 118 -43.85 -5.08 -1.21
N ILE A 119 -42.71 -5.72 -1.44
CA ILE A 119 -42.37 -7.02 -0.85
C ILE A 119 -41.47 -6.92 0.38
N GLY A 120 -40.84 -5.77 0.60
CA GLY A 120 -39.97 -5.54 1.76
C GLY A 120 -39.13 -4.29 1.60
N ASP A 121 -38.18 -4.13 2.51
CA ASP A 121 -37.15 -3.08 2.47
C ASP A 121 -35.77 -3.73 2.54
N ILE A 122 -34.82 -3.25 1.74
CA ILE A 122 -33.39 -3.53 1.92
C ILE A 122 -32.76 -2.34 2.62
N LEU A 123 -31.94 -2.58 3.64
CA LEU A 123 -31.12 -1.54 4.25
C LEU A 123 -29.80 -1.43 3.48
N ILE A 124 -29.55 -0.25 2.90
CA ILE A 124 -28.30 0.03 2.19
C ILE A 124 -27.49 1.02 3.02
N PRO A 125 -26.25 0.67 3.43
CA PRO A 125 -25.36 1.63 4.07
C PRO A 125 -24.91 2.65 3.03
N LEU A 126 -25.20 3.93 3.27
CA LEU A 126 -24.78 5.02 2.38
C LEU A 126 -23.96 6.06 3.15
N PRO A 127 -22.85 6.56 2.58
CA PRO A 127 -22.06 7.61 3.21
C PRO A 127 -22.85 8.92 3.29
N ASN A 128 -22.83 9.57 4.45
CA ASN A 128 -23.60 10.79 4.74
C ASN A 128 -23.25 12.04 3.88
N SER A 129 -22.29 11.95 2.96
CA SER A 129 -21.72 13.09 2.24
C SER A 129 -22.01 13.14 0.75
N SER A 130 -23.00 12.40 0.22
CA SER A 130 -23.26 12.35 -1.22
C SER A 130 -24.51 13.14 -1.63
N PRO A 131 -24.40 14.44 -1.99
CA PRO A 131 -25.50 15.20 -2.61
C PRO A 131 -25.68 14.85 -4.10
N GLY A 132 -25.65 13.56 -4.46
CA GLY A 132 -25.57 13.13 -5.86
C GLY A 132 -26.29 11.81 -6.17
N LEU A 133 -26.37 11.53 -7.48
CA LEU A 133 -26.89 10.30 -8.06
C LEU A 133 -26.08 9.09 -7.57
N ILE A 134 -26.75 8.13 -6.93
CA ILE A 134 -26.14 6.86 -6.52
C ILE A 134 -26.48 5.82 -7.59
N ILE A 135 -25.44 5.24 -8.20
CA ILE A 135 -25.59 4.13 -9.15
C ILE A 135 -25.22 2.86 -8.40
N ILE A 136 -26.17 1.93 -8.30
CA ILE A 136 -25.99 0.62 -7.66
C ILE A 136 -25.89 -0.41 -8.79
N ILE A 137 -24.78 -1.12 -8.87
CA ILE A 137 -24.58 -2.21 -9.84
C ILE A 137 -24.98 -3.51 -9.13
N GLY A 138 -26.17 -4.01 -9.45
CA GLY A 138 -26.84 -5.06 -8.67
C GLY A 138 -26.02 -6.32 -8.36
N ASN A 139 -25.11 -6.77 -9.24
CA ASN A 139 -24.30 -7.97 -8.97
C ASN A 139 -23.02 -7.72 -8.17
N GLN A 140 -22.63 -6.46 -8.00
CA GLN A 140 -21.41 -6.07 -7.27
C GLN A 140 -21.75 -5.49 -5.91
N ASP A 141 -22.84 -4.72 -5.83
CA ASP A 141 -23.17 -3.90 -4.68
C ASP A 141 -24.37 -4.43 -3.87
N ILE A 142 -25.14 -5.37 -4.43
CA ILE A 142 -26.24 -6.04 -3.73
C ILE A 142 -25.86 -7.50 -3.56
N GLU A 143 -25.61 -7.92 -2.32
CA GLU A 143 -25.41 -9.32 -2.03
C GLU A 143 -26.65 -10.11 -2.45
N PRO A 144 -26.50 -11.23 -3.18
CA PRO A 144 -27.63 -12.03 -3.60
C PRO A 144 -28.35 -12.56 -2.35
N ILE A 145 -29.62 -12.15 -2.19
CA ILE A 145 -30.50 -12.61 -1.10
C ILE A 145 -30.65 -14.14 -1.13
N PHE A 146 -30.43 -14.74 -2.30
CA PHE A 146 -30.54 -16.17 -2.52
C PHE A 146 -29.17 -16.80 -2.74
N LYS A 147 -28.99 -17.99 -2.17
CA LYS A 147 -27.77 -18.77 -2.34
C LYS A 147 -27.55 -19.10 -3.82
N ALA A 148 -26.29 -19.08 -4.25
CA ALA A 148 -25.91 -19.50 -5.60
C ALA A 148 -26.47 -20.90 -5.91
N GLY A 149 -27.20 -21.03 -7.02
CA GLY A 149 -27.85 -22.27 -7.44
C GLY A 149 -29.33 -22.40 -7.03
N SER A 150 -29.93 -21.39 -6.42
CA SER A 150 -31.37 -21.39 -6.13
C SER A 150 -32.17 -21.03 -7.40
N LEU A 151 -33.19 -21.84 -7.73
CA LEU A 151 -34.15 -21.58 -8.82
C LEU A 151 -35.48 -21.11 -8.20
N PHE A 152 -36.00 -19.96 -8.66
CA PHE A 152 -37.30 -19.41 -8.29
C PHE A 152 -38.07 -19.02 -9.55
#